data_AF-A7NHZ5-F1
#
_entry.id   AF-A7NHZ5-F1
#
_cell.length_a   1.000
_cell.length_b   1.000
_cell.length_c   1.000
_cell.angle_alpha   90.00
_cell.angle_beta   90.00
_cell.angle_gamma   90.00
#
_symmetry.space_group_name_H-M   'P 1'
#
loop_
_entity.id
_entity.type
_entity.pdbx_description
1 polymer ?
#
loop_
_entity_poly.entity_id
_entity_poly.type
_entity_poly.pdbx_seq_one_letter_code
_entity_poly.pdbx_strand_id
1 'polypeptide(L)'
;MGSMQRLFIICTFLAILAACSSDAPVTTPLPAPAFLPLDVALDAPRPSSPIAAYLLVDASGARLVAGLSFSNDATPVPTDQPVRQVWLDPGGEIDNFVARAQPAGKVRYLAVAVTGALEGPGAFGPDGIFGYRLHPQTIMPLPWQETTVAFLAMTPATGQAVRLTGALIASQHEAVLVEALGPGGAPTPQARQVKLRAPLRDAALLSDLTTTPGGAVRYGMVQVEGIWRDGMLTPMGMRNVER
;
A
#
# COMPACT_ATOMS: atom_id res chain seq x y z
N MET A 1 26.89 28.82 67.15
CA MET A 1 26.41 27.70 66.30
C MET A 1 25.06 28.07 65.69
N GLY A 2 25.03 28.69 64.50
CA GLY A 2 23.77 29.15 63.88
C GLY A 2 23.85 29.67 62.45
N SER A 3 25.05 29.91 61.91
CA SER A 3 25.23 30.44 60.55
C SER A 3 25.37 29.35 59.48
N MET A 4 25.98 28.21 59.80
CA MET A 4 26.30 27.15 58.83
C MET A 4 25.09 26.29 58.41
N GLN A 5 24.08 26.17 59.29
CA GLN A 5 22.88 25.35 59.03
C GLN A 5 21.85 26.07 58.14
N ARG A 6 21.85 27.42 58.13
CA ARG A 6 20.96 28.20 57.27
C ARG A 6 21.44 28.25 55.82
N LEU A 7 22.76 28.22 55.60
CA LEU A 7 23.32 28.23 54.24
C LEU A 7 23.09 26.91 53.49
N PHE A 8 23.12 25.78 54.20
CA PHE A 8 22.90 24.46 53.60
C PHE A 8 21.43 24.24 53.17
N ILE A 9 20.47 24.80 53.92
CA ILE A 9 19.04 24.66 53.59
C ILE A 9 18.64 25.52 52.38
N ILE A 10 19.28 26.68 52.20
CA ILE A 10 18.98 27.59 51.08
C ILE A 10 19.54 27.04 49.75
N CYS A 11 20.72 26.41 49.76
CA CYS A 11 21.28 25.80 48.54
C CYS A 11 20.49 24.58 48.05
N THR A 12 19.90 23.78 48.95
CA THR A 12 19.10 22.62 48.56
C THR A 12 17.73 23.01 47.98
N PHE A 13 17.14 24.13 48.43
CA PHE A 13 15.87 24.62 47.87
C PHE A 13 16.03 25.21 46.45
N LEU A 14 17.18 25.82 46.12
CA LEU A 14 17.43 26.32 44.75
C LEU A 14 17.67 25.20 43.73
N ALA A 15 18.17 24.04 44.14
CA ALA A 15 18.39 22.92 43.23
C ALA A 15 17.10 22.17 42.83
N ILE A 16 16.03 22.28 43.62
CA ILE A 16 14.75 21.57 43.36
C ILE A 16 13.86 22.35 42.38
N LEU A 17 14.03 23.68 42.25
CA LEU A 17 13.24 24.53 41.33
C LEU A 17 13.74 24.52 39.87
N ALA A 18 14.94 23.99 39.59
CA ALA A 18 15.50 23.94 38.24
C ALA A 18 15.13 22.66 37.45
N ALA A 19 14.44 21.71 38.07
CA ALA A 19 14.18 20.39 37.48
C ALA A 19 12.83 20.26 36.72
N CYS A 20 12.05 21.33 36.59
CA CYS A 20 10.73 21.29 35.96
C CYS A 20 10.54 22.41 34.93
N SER A 21 11.40 22.45 33.91
CA SER A 21 11.06 23.13 32.65
C SER A 21 11.88 22.55 31.50
N SER A 22 11.66 21.26 31.23
CA SER A 22 11.97 20.70 29.92
C SER A 22 10.67 20.54 29.16
N ASP A 23 10.07 21.67 28.77
CA ASP A 23 9.14 21.67 27.65
C ASP A 23 9.96 21.33 26.40
N ALA A 24 10.10 20.02 26.15
CA ALA A 24 10.57 19.56 24.86
C ALA A 24 9.57 20.09 23.83
N PRO A 25 10.01 20.75 22.74
CA PRO A 25 9.10 21.17 21.69
C PRO A 25 8.35 19.92 21.21
N VAL A 26 7.02 19.93 21.36
CA VAL A 26 6.16 18.90 20.80
C VAL A 26 6.24 19.05 19.29
N THR A 27 7.15 18.31 18.66
CA THR A 27 7.20 18.13 17.21
C THR A 27 5.86 17.52 16.81
N THR A 28 4.96 18.34 16.27
CA THR A 28 3.76 17.84 15.62
C THR A 28 4.23 16.99 14.44
N PRO A 29 3.90 15.69 14.39
CA PRO A 29 4.27 14.86 13.26
C PRO A 29 3.67 15.47 12.00
N LEU A 30 4.48 15.65 10.96
CA LEU A 30 3.97 16.00 9.64
C LEU A 30 2.93 14.94 9.23
N PRO A 31 1.75 15.35 8.71
CA PRO A 31 0.75 14.40 8.25
C PRO A 31 1.36 13.52 7.15
N ALA A 32 1.20 12.21 7.29
CA ALA A 32 1.64 11.25 6.28
C ALA A 32 0.92 11.53 4.95
N PRO A 33 1.61 11.37 3.79
CA PRO A 33 0.98 11.58 2.50
C PRO A 33 -0.17 10.59 2.30
N ALA A 34 -1.30 11.10 1.82
CA ALA A 34 -2.47 10.30 1.47
C ALA A 34 -2.51 10.05 -0.05
N PHE A 35 -2.77 8.81 -0.42
CA PHE A 35 -2.79 8.33 -1.79
C PHE A 35 -4.19 7.91 -2.22
N LEU A 36 -4.47 8.07 -3.51
CA LEU A 36 -5.69 7.59 -4.16
C LEU A 36 -5.36 6.32 -4.96
N PRO A 37 -6.05 5.18 -4.77
CA PRO A 37 -5.84 4.02 -5.64
C PRO A 37 -6.17 4.35 -7.09
N LEU A 38 -5.38 3.84 -8.04
CA LEU A 38 -5.54 4.15 -9.46
C LEU A 38 -6.95 3.92 -9.99
N ASP A 39 -7.56 2.79 -9.66
CA ASP A 39 -8.88 2.47 -10.18
C ASP A 39 -9.97 3.43 -9.67
N VAL A 40 -9.83 3.94 -8.43
CA VAL A 40 -10.70 5.00 -7.90
C VAL A 40 -10.45 6.31 -8.66
N ALA A 41 -9.19 6.63 -8.96
CA ALA A 41 -8.85 7.83 -9.72
C ALA A 41 -9.42 7.82 -11.14
N LEU A 42 -9.45 6.64 -11.77
CA LEU A 42 -10.02 6.46 -13.10
C LEU A 42 -11.55 6.58 -13.14
N ASP A 43 -12.23 6.26 -12.03
CA ASP A 43 -13.70 6.43 -11.91
C ASP A 43 -14.08 7.89 -11.60
N ALA A 44 -13.14 8.70 -11.08
CA ALA A 44 -13.33 10.12 -10.78
C ALA A 44 -12.09 10.95 -11.21
N PRO A 45 -11.96 11.31 -12.51
CA PRO A 45 -10.71 11.76 -13.14
C PRO A 45 -10.20 13.17 -12.76
N ARG A 46 -10.39 13.61 -11.52
CA ARG A 46 -9.81 14.84 -10.96
C ARG A 46 -9.22 14.56 -9.57
N PRO A 47 -8.13 13.81 -9.49
CA PRO A 47 -7.54 13.44 -8.22
C PRO A 47 -6.96 14.68 -7.52
N SER A 48 -7.40 14.95 -6.30
CA SER A 48 -6.78 15.95 -5.42
C SER A 48 -5.53 15.43 -4.70
N SER A 49 -5.24 14.14 -4.84
CA SER A 49 -4.19 13.41 -4.13
C SER A 49 -3.34 12.62 -5.14
N PRO A 50 -2.04 12.39 -4.87
CA PRO A 50 -1.22 11.52 -5.69
C PRO A 50 -1.87 10.13 -5.86
N ILE A 51 -1.84 9.61 -7.08
CA ILE A 51 -2.39 8.31 -7.42
C ILE A 51 -1.36 7.23 -7.10
N ALA A 52 -1.71 6.24 -6.29
CA ALA A 52 -0.90 5.05 -6.08
C ALA A 52 -1.18 4.00 -7.17
N ALA A 53 -0.11 3.50 -7.78
CA ALA A 53 -0.14 2.49 -8.83
C ALA A 53 1.16 1.68 -8.83
N TYR A 54 1.21 0.61 -9.62
CA TYR A 54 2.49 0.09 -10.10
C TYR A 54 2.81 0.71 -11.45
N LEU A 55 4.04 1.24 -11.58
CA LEU A 55 4.69 1.43 -12.87
C LEU A 55 5.10 0.05 -13.39
N LEU A 56 4.66 -0.28 -14.59
CA LEU A 56 5.04 -1.49 -15.31
C LEU A 56 5.67 -1.09 -16.65
N VAL A 57 6.84 -1.64 -16.94
CA VAL A 57 7.64 -1.31 -18.12
C VAL A 57 7.98 -2.60 -18.85
N ASP A 58 7.65 -2.66 -20.13
CA ASP A 58 8.01 -3.76 -21.02
C ASP A 58 8.32 -3.25 -22.44
N ALA A 59 8.35 -4.14 -23.43
CA ALA A 59 8.64 -3.79 -24.82
C ALA A 59 7.59 -2.84 -25.44
N SER A 60 6.37 -2.76 -24.89
CA SER A 60 5.36 -1.79 -25.31
C SER A 60 5.56 -0.41 -24.67
N GLY A 61 6.46 -0.27 -23.70
CA GLY A 61 6.73 0.98 -22.99
C GLY A 61 6.22 0.99 -21.55
N ALA A 62 6.03 2.18 -21.01
CA ALA A 62 5.71 2.42 -19.60
C ALA A 62 4.22 2.69 -19.41
N ARG A 63 3.63 2.03 -18.42
CA ARG A 63 2.22 2.21 -18.04
C ARG A 63 2.01 2.08 -16.55
N LEU A 64 0.93 2.66 -16.06
CA LEU A 64 0.45 2.47 -14.69
C LEU A 64 -0.67 1.45 -14.67
N VAL A 65 -0.59 0.54 -13.71
CA VAL A 65 -1.59 -0.51 -13.48
C VAL A 65 -2.06 -0.47 -12.04
N ALA A 66 -3.33 -0.79 -11.81
CA ALA A 66 -3.93 -0.69 -10.47
C ALA A 66 -3.40 -1.77 -9.53
N GLY A 67 -3.00 -2.92 -10.08
CA GLY A 67 -2.36 -3.97 -9.32
C GLY A 67 -1.63 -4.99 -10.17
N LEU A 68 -0.68 -5.68 -9.54
CA LEU A 68 0.12 -6.75 -10.14
C LEU A 68 -0.13 -8.06 -9.41
N SER A 69 -0.30 -9.13 -10.18
CA SER A 69 -0.25 -10.50 -9.70
C SER A 69 1.19 -10.99 -9.70
N PHE A 70 1.64 -11.57 -8.59
CA PHE A 70 3.00 -12.10 -8.40
C PHE A 70 3.06 -13.63 -8.40
N SER A 71 1.95 -14.33 -8.61
CA SER A 71 1.83 -15.78 -8.45
C SER A 71 2.54 -16.64 -9.51
N ASN A 72 2.87 -16.09 -10.68
CA ASN A 72 3.38 -16.88 -11.81
C ASN A 72 4.93 -16.94 -11.89
N ASP A 73 5.61 -16.82 -10.74
CA ASP A 73 7.06 -16.99 -10.45
C ASP A 73 8.12 -16.30 -11.35
N ALA A 74 7.76 -15.72 -12.49
CA ALA A 74 8.75 -15.14 -13.42
C ALA A 74 8.44 -13.71 -13.84
N THR A 75 7.16 -13.35 -14.02
CA THR A 75 6.80 -12.04 -14.57
C THR A 75 5.47 -11.59 -13.99
N PRO A 76 5.46 -10.51 -13.18
CA PRO A 76 4.23 -9.94 -12.67
C PRO A 76 3.30 -9.53 -13.82
N VAL A 77 2.01 -9.81 -13.66
CA VAL A 77 1.00 -9.52 -14.68
C VAL A 77 -0.02 -8.53 -14.13
N PRO A 78 -0.44 -7.50 -14.89
CA PRO A 78 -1.53 -6.62 -14.48
C PRO A 78 -2.78 -7.40 -14.10
N THR A 79 -3.42 -6.99 -13.01
CA THR A 79 -4.71 -7.55 -12.55
C THR A 79 -5.91 -6.88 -13.23
N ASP A 80 -5.68 -5.76 -13.91
CA ASP A 80 -6.64 -4.95 -14.65
C ASP A 80 -6.47 -5.10 -16.17
N GLN A 81 -7.59 -4.98 -16.89
CA GLN A 81 -7.60 -5.02 -18.36
C GLN A 81 -6.92 -3.77 -18.95
N PRO A 82 -6.34 -3.85 -20.18
CA PRO A 82 -5.66 -2.71 -20.82
C PRO A 82 -6.48 -1.41 -20.89
N VAL A 83 -7.80 -1.51 -21.08
CA VAL A 83 -8.73 -0.37 -21.09
C VAL A 83 -8.82 0.38 -19.74
N ARG A 84 -8.29 -0.21 -18.66
CA ARG A 84 -8.21 0.38 -17.32
C ARG A 84 -6.78 0.69 -16.88
N GLN A 85 -5.82 0.56 -17.78
CA GLN A 85 -4.42 0.93 -17.55
C GLN A 85 -4.16 2.34 -18.10
N VAL A 86 -3.14 3.00 -17.55
CA VAL A 86 -2.77 4.38 -17.94
C VAL A 86 -1.45 4.38 -18.67
N TRP A 87 -1.47 4.77 -19.94
CA TRP A 87 -0.27 5.00 -20.74
C TRP A 87 0.52 6.19 -20.22
N LEU A 88 1.85 6.06 -20.21
CA LEU A 88 2.76 7.16 -19.91
C LEU A 88 3.53 7.55 -21.16
N ASP A 89 3.44 8.82 -21.55
CA ASP A 89 4.16 9.31 -22.73
C ASP A 89 5.69 9.19 -22.51
N PRO A 90 6.45 8.63 -23.47
CA PRO A 90 7.89 8.47 -23.35
C PRO A 90 8.63 9.79 -23.09
N GLY A 91 9.73 9.71 -22.35
CA GLY A 91 10.60 10.84 -22.03
C GLY A 91 10.43 11.39 -20.61
N GLY A 92 11.17 12.47 -20.31
CA GLY A 92 11.17 13.10 -18.99
C GLY A 92 11.80 12.23 -17.90
N GLU A 93 11.23 12.23 -16.70
CA GLU A 93 11.76 11.51 -15.53
C GLU A 93 11.56 9.99 -15.58
N ILE A 94 10.78 9.47 -16.54
CA ILE A 94 10.44 8.04 -16.61
C ILE A 94 11.68 7.16 -16.68
N ASP A 95 12.69 7.53 -17.47
CA ASP A 95 13.92 6.74 -17.65
C ASP A 95 14.64 6.50 -16.32
N ASN A 96 14.65 7.51 -15.43
CA ASN A 96 15.22 7.40 -14.09
C ASN A 96 14.44 6.41 -13.21
N PHE A 97 13.12 6.33 -13.37
CA PHE A 97 12.29 5.36 -12.65
C PHE A 97 12.39 3.96 -13.23
N VAL A 98 12.49 3.83 -14.56
CA VAL A 98 12.73 2.55 -15.25
C VAL A 98 14.04 1.91 -14.75
N ALA A 99 15.09 2.72 -14.58
CA ALA A 99 16.37 2.24 -14.05
C ALA A 99 16.25 1.70 -12.62
N ARG A 100 15.43 2.33 -11.77
CA ARG A 100 15.18 1.92 -10.37
C ARG A 100 14.15 0.79 -10.23
N ALA A 101 13.36 0.52 -11.27
CA ALA A 101 12.33 -0.51 -11.24
C ALA A 101 12.95 -1.91 -11.10
N GLN A 102 12.28 -2.77 -10.34
CA GLN A 102 12.70 -4.14 -10.09
C GLN A 102 12.53 -4.98 -11.36
N PRO A 103 13.59 -5.65 -11.85
CA PRO A 103 13.46 -6.56 -12.98
C PRO A 103 12.74 -7.85 -12.56
N ALA A 104 11.81 -8.33 -13.40
CA ALA A 104 11.19 -9.65 -13.27
C ALA A 104 10.83 -10.21 -14.65
N GLY A 105 11.61 -11.18 -15.12
CA GLY A 105 11.44 -11.77 -16.45
C GLY A 105 11.55 -10.71 -17.55
N LYS A 106 10.47 -10.50 -18.31
CA LYS A 106 10.43 -9.55 -19.44
C LYS A 106 9.97 -8.15 -19.07
N VAL A 107 9.67 -7.89 -17.80
CA VAL A 107 9.15 -6.60 -17.34
C VAL A 107 10.03 -6.02 -16.24
N ARG A 108 9.91 -4.71 -16.03
CA ARG A 108 10.37 -4.03 -14.82
C ARG A 108 9.17 -3.40 -14.13
N TYR A 109 9.13 -3.43 -12.81
CA TYR A 109 8.03 -2.83 -12.06
C TYR A 109 8.49 -2.04 -10.85
N LEU A 110 7.69 -1.05 -10.45
CA LEU A 110 7.93 -0.24 -9.26
C LEU A 110 6.60 0.28 -8.70
N ALA A 111 6.38 0.18 -7.39
CA ALA A 111 5.26 0.87 -6.75
C ALA A 111 5.53 2.37 -6.72
N VAL A 112 4.61 3.17 -7.23
CA VAL A 112 4.78 4.62 -7.39
C VAL A 112 3.55 5.39 -6.92
N ALA A 113 3.80 6.61 -6.48
CA ALA A 113 2.81 7.67 -6.42
C ALA A 113 3.00 8.58 -7.63
N VAL A 114 1.93 8.93 -8.33
CA VAL A 114 1.97 9.80 -9.51
C VAL A 114 1.03 10.99 -9.38
N THR A 115 1.43 12.12 -9.96
CA THR A 115 0.57 13.29 -10.17
C THR A 115 0.67 13.72 -11.63
N GLY A 116 -0.42 14.30 -12.15
CA GLY A 116 -0.51 14.73 -13.54
C GLY A 116 -1.96 14.91 -13.97
N ALA A 117 -2.20 15.36 -15.20
CA ALA A 117 -3.54 15.36 -15.77
C ALA A 117 -3.87 13.97 -16.31
N LEU A 118 -4.93 13.36 -15.78
CA LEU A 118 -5.45 12.09 -16.27
C LEU A 118 -6.44 12.35 -17.40
N GLU A 119 -6.15 11.83 -18.58
CA GLU A 119 -6.96 11.93 -19.79
C GLU A 119 -7.57 10.57 -20.15
N GLY A 120 -8.83 10.57 -20.56
CA GLY A 120 -9.56 9.38 -20.99
C GLY A 120 -11.02 9.38 -20.50
N PRO A 121 -11.82 8.36 -20.88
CA PRO A 121 -11.45 7.20 -21.69
C PRO A 121 -11.06 7.55 -23.15
N GLY A 122 -10.13 6.81 -23.75
CA GLY A 122 -9.64 6.99 -25.11
C GLY A 122 -8.83 5.78 -25.61
N ALA A 123 -7.99 5.99 -26.62
CA ALA A 123 -7.09 4.98 -27.18
C ALA A 123 -5.66 5.55 -27.21
N PHE A 124 -4.82 5.08 -26.30
CA PHE A 124 -3.47 5.63 -26.07
C PHE A 124 -2.40 4.54 -26.14
N GLY A 125 -1.14 4.98 -26.32
CA GLY A 125 0.05 4.14 -26.45
C GLY A 125 0.11 3.33 -27.75
N PRO A 126 1.03 2.35 -27.84
CA PRO A 126 1.15 1.48 -29.01
C PRO A 126 -0.16 0.76 -29.28
N ASP A 127 -0.55 0.72 -30.57
CA ASP A 127 -1.77 0.08 -31.05
C ASP A 127 -3.09 0.61 -30.42
N GLY A 128 -3.04 1.70 -29.65
CA GLY A 128 -4.21 2.34 -29.04
C GLY A 128 -4.91 1.51 -27.97
N ILE A 129 -4.22 0.57 -27.33
CA ILE A 129 -4.85 -0.42 -26.43
C ILE A 129 -5.16 0.11 -25.01
N PHE A 130 -4.54 1.22 -24.60
CA PHE A 130 -4.68 1.75 -23.25
C PHE A 130 -5.82 2.76 -23.20
N GLY A 131 -6.71 2.60 -22.21
CA GLY A 131 -7.90 3.43 -22.09
C GLY A 131 -7.65 4.85 -21.58
N TYR A 132 -6.50 5.08 -20.94
CA TYR A 132 -6.18 6.35 -20.29
C TYR A 132 -4.73 6.76 -20.54
N ARG A 133 -4.44 8.05 -20.36
CA ARG A 133 -3.10 8.63 -20.42
C ARG A 133 -2.89 9.60 -19.26
N LEU A 134 -1.66 9.70 -18.75
CA LEU A 134 -1.27 10.72 -17.76
C LEU A 134 -0.19 11.64 -18.35
N HIS A 135 -0.43 12.96 -18.35
CA HIS A 135 0.56 13.96 -18.77
C HIS A 135 0.30 15.36 -18.16
N PRO A 136 1.34 16.20 -17.94
CA PRO A 136 2.70 15.76 -17.61
C PRO A 136 2.69 14.98 -16.29
N GLN A 137 3.62 14.05 -16.15
CA GLN A 137 3.72 13.13 -15.02
C GLN A 137 4.85 13.54 -14.07
N THR A 138 4.54 13.60 -12.78
CA THR A 138 5.54 13.51 -11.71
C THR A 138 5.39 12.16 -11.05
N ILE A 139 6.49 11.43 -10.92
CA ILE A 139 6.51 10.08 -10.36
C ILE A 139 7.37 10.11 -9.11
N MET A 140 6.96 9.37 -8.08
CA MET A 140 7.71 9.21 -6.83
C MET A 140 7.63 7.74 -6.41
N PRO A 141 8.65 7.14 -5.78
CA PRO A 141 8.49 5.82 -5.18
C PRO A 141 7.39 5.86 -4.12
N LEU A 142 6.55 4.82 -4.06
CA LEU A 142 5.51 4.74 -3.05
C LEU A 142 6.16 4.38 -1.69
N PRO A 143 5.96 5.19 -0.63
CA PRO A 143 6.57 4.95 0.67
C PRO A 143 5.75 3.90 1.45
N TRP A 144 6.10 2.63 1.30
CA TRP A 144 5.46 1.55 2.05
C TRP A 144 5.68 1.68 3.56
N GLN A 145 4.59 1.66 4.31
CA GLN A 145 4.63 1.47 5.76
C GLN A 145 4.44 -0.01 6.08
N GLU A 146 5.47 -0.64 6.64
CA GLU A 146 5.36 -1.98 7.20
C GLU A 146 4.46 -1.95 8.45
N THR A 147 3.47 -2.84 8.50
CA THR A 147 2.52 -2.91 9.61
C THR A 147 2.02 -4.34 9.84
N THR A 148 1.15 -4.52 10.82
CA THR A 148 0.50 -5.81 11.14
C THR A 148 -1.01 -5.68 11.02
N VAL A 149 -1.70 -6.81 10.82
CA VAL A 149 -3.17 -6.85 10.86
C VAL A 149 -3.70 -6.27 12.18
N ALA A 150 -3.06 -6.62 13.30
CA ALA A 150 -3.40 -6.12 14.62
C ALA A 150 -3.36 -4.60 14.70
N PHE A 151 -2.25 -4.02 14.26
CA PHE A 151 -2.00 -2.59 14.36
C PHE A 151 -2.93 -1.83 13.43
N LEU A 152 -3.10 -2.28 12.19
CA LEU A 152 -3.97 -1.62 11.22
C LEU A 152 -5.45 -1.65 11.65
N ALA A 153 -5.89 -2.73 12.32
CA ALA A 153 -7.22 -2.83 12.89
C ALA A 153 -7.46 -1.85 14.06
N MET A 154 -6.42 -1.51 14.83
CA MET A 154 -6.51 -0.56 15.95
C MET A 154 -6.29 0.89 15.53
N THR A 155 -5.36 1.09 14.60
CA THR A 155 -4.84 2.38 14.17
C THR A 155 -4.90 2.44 12.65
N PRO A 156 -6.08 2.76 12.07
CA PRO A 156 -6.28 2.88 10.63
C PRO A 156 -5.28 3.85 9.98
N ALA A 157 -4.52 3.39 8.99
CA ALA A 157 -3.54 4.18 8.25
C ALA A 157 -4.19 4.90 7.06
N THR A 158 -5.23 5.71 7.30
CA THR A 158 -6.08 6.30 6.24
C THR A 158 -5.27 7.06 5.19
N GLY A 159 -5.44 6.66 3.93
CA GLY A 159 -4.75 7.18 2.76
C GLY A 159 -3.33 6.63 2.58
N GLN A 160 -2.78 5.86 3.52
CA GLN A 160 -1.39 5.46 3.48
C GLN A 160 -1.20 4.15 2.70
N ALA A 161 -0.01 4.02 2.11
CA ALA A 161 0.46 2.80 1.49
C ALA A 161 1.03 1.87 2.56
N VAL A 162 0.42 0.70 2.73
CA VAL A 162 0.81 -0.27 3.76
C VAL A 162 1.25 -1.58 3.14
N ARG A 163 2.21 -2.23 3.80
CA ARG A 163 2.60 -3.62 3.55
C ARG A 163 2.45 -4.40 4.84
N LEU A 164 1.79 -5.55 4.76
CA LEU A 164 1.55 -6.43 5.89
C LEU A 164 1.38 -7.87 5.45
N THR A 165 1.74 -8.78 6.34
CA THR A 165 1.51 -10.21 6.19
C THR A 165 0.36 -10.64 7.08
N GLY A 166 -0.49 -11.53 6.58
CA GLY A 166 -1.56 -12.14 7.34
C GLY A 166 -2.19 -13.30 6.58
N ALA A 167 -3.17 -13.93 7.21
CA ALA A 167 -3.94 -14.98 6.59
C ALA A 167 -5.11 -14.37 5.80
N LEU A 168 -5.13 -14.58 4.50
CA LEU A 168 -6.25 -14.20 3.66
C LEU A 168 -7.37 -15.22 3.82
N ILE A 169 -8.60 -14.74 3.94
CA ILE A 169 -9.83 -15.50 3.75
C ILE A 169 -10.65 -14.74 2.72
N ALA A 170 -10.94 -15.39 1.59
CA ALA A 170 -11.60 -14.75 0.46
C ALA A 170 -12.75 -15.61 -0.09
N SER A 171 -13.85 -14.95 -0.42
CA SER A 171 -14.95 -15.46 -1.22
C SER A 171 -15.10 -14.60 -2.48
N GLN A 172 -16.15 -14.84 -3.28
CA GLN A 172 -16.43 -14.05 -4.47
C GLN A 172 -16.67 -12.55 -4.18
N HIS A 173 -17.24 -12.23 -3.02
CA HIS A 173 -17.71 -10.88 -2.70
C HIS A 173 -17.09 -10.27 -1.44
N GLU A 174 -16.34 -11.06 -0.68
CA GLU A 174 -15.73 -10.62 0.57
C GLU A 174 -14.29 -11.11 0.65
N ALA A 175 -13.44 -10.27 1.25
CA ALA A 175 -12.08 -10.64 1.55
C ALA A 175 -11.67 -10.01 2.88
N VAL A 176 -11.03 -10.79 3.74
CA VAL A 176 -10.48 -10.32 5.01
C VAL A 176 -9.06 -10.86 5.18
N LEU A 177 -8.21 -10.05 5.79
CA LEU A 177 -6.90 -10.47 6.25
C LEU A 177 -6.97 -10.59 7.77
N VAL A 178 -6.63 -11.76 8.29
CA VAL A 178 -6.67 -12.07 9.72
C VAL A 178 -5.27 -12.35 10.24
N GLU A 179 -5.06 -12.14 11.54
CA GLU A 179 -3.75 -12.38 12.16
C GLU A 179 -3.31 -13.84 12.09
N ALA A 180 -4.24 -14.77 12.29
CA ALA A 180 -3.95 -16.19 12.36
C ALA A 180 -5.17 -17.05 12.00
N LEU A 181 -4.91 -18.22 11.41
CA LEU A 181 -5.90 -19.26 11.18
C LEU A 181 -5.69 -20.44 12.13
N GLY A 182 -6.80 -21.00 12.59
CA GLY A 182 -6.87 -22.33 13.16
C GLY A 182 -7.12 -23.41 12.09
N PRO A 183 -7.32 -24.67 12.52
CA PRO A 183 -7.61 -25.78 11.62
C PRO A 183 -8.80 -25.50 10.69
N GLY A 184 -8.66 -25.86 9.41
CA GLY A 184 -9.71 -25.69 8.41
C GLY A 184 -9.90 -24.26 7.89
N GLY A 185 -8.99 -23.34 8.21
CA GLY A 185 -9.00 -21.98 7.67
C GLY A 185 -9.92 -21.00 8.40
N ALA A 186 -10.41 -21.36 9.59
CA ALA A 186 -11.16 -20.45 10.46
C ALA A 186 -10.20 -19.51 11.22
N PRO A 187 -10.54 -18.24 11.47
CA PRO A 187 -9.74 -17.38 12.35
C PRO A 187 -9.59 -17.99 13.75
N THR A 188 -8.42 -17.83 14.37
CA THR A 188 -8.25 -18.23 15.78
C THR A 188 -9.10 -17.35 16.71
N PRO A 189 -9.45 -17.82 17.92
CA PRO A 189 -10.10 -16.98 18.91
C PRO A 189 -9.29 -15.69 19.14
N GLN A 190 -9.96 -14.54 19.12
CA GLN A 190 -9.35 -13.21 19.29
C GLN A 190 -8.49 -12.71 18.11
N ALA A 191 -8.38 -13.44 17.01
CA ALA A 191 -7.71 -12.94 15.81
C ALA A 191 -8.38 -11.64 15.34
N ARG A 192 -7.59 -10.58 15.23
CA ARG A 192 -8.04 -9.33 14.61
C ARG A 192 -8.08 -9.53 13.11
N GLN A 193 -8.91 -8.71 12.49
CA GLN A 193 -9.14 -8.76 11.06
C GLN A 193 -9.22 -7.35 10.48
N VAL A 194 -8.80 -7.24 9.22
CA VAL A 194 -9.02 -6.06 8.40
C VAL A 194 -9.72 -6.47 7.10
N LYS A 195 -10.61 -5.61 6.61
CA LYS A 195 -11.34 -5.87 5.36
C LYS A 195 -10.46 -5.50 4.17
N LEU A 196 -10.54 -6.32 3.12
CA LEU A 196 -9.98 -6.02 1.82
C LEU A 196 -11.13 -5.64 0.88
N ARG A 197 -10.84 -4.72 -0.04
CA ARG A 197 -11.79 -4.38 -1.10
C ARG A 197 -11.96 -5.57 -2.05
N ALA A 198 -13.18 -6.09 -2.10
CA ALA A 198 -13.59 -7.19 -2.98
C ALA A 198 -14.39 -6.68 -4.20
N PRO A 199 -14.48 -7.46 -5.30
CA PRO A 199 -13.81 -8.74 -5.53
C PRO A 199 -12.28 -8.56 -5.68
N LEU A 200 -11.52 -9.54 -5.20
CA LEU A 200 -10.07 -9.58 -5.42
C LEU A 200 -9.79 -9.84 -6.91
N ARG A 201 -8.89 -9.06 -7.50
CA ARG A 201 -8.60 -9.09 -8.94
C ARG A 201 -7.52 -10.11 -9.33
N ASP A 202 -6.76 -10.60 -8.35
CA ASP A 202 -5.66 -11.53 -8.57
C ASP A 202 -6.16 -12.99 -8.62
N ALA A 203 -6.67 -13.41 -9.77
CA ALA A 203 -7.18 -14.76 -9.96
C ALA A 203 -6.09 -15.84 -9.81
N ALA A 204 -4.84 -15.52 -10.19
CA ALA A 204 -3.72 -16.46 -10.09
C ALA A 204 -3.38 -16.72 -8.62
N LEU A 205 -3.27 -15.68 -7.80
CA LEU A 205 -3.12 -15.85 -6.35
C LEU A 205 -4.25 -16.68 -5.77
N LEU A 206 -5.51 -16.36 -6.09
CA LEU A 206 -6.64 -17.10 -5.55
C LEU A 206 -6.57 -18.58 -5.93
N SER A 207 -6.10 -18.92 -7.13
CA SER A 207 -5.92 -20.31 -7.54
C SER A 207 -4.85 -21.07 -6.77
N ASP A 208 -3.86 -20.36 -6.20
CA ASP A 208 -2.81 -20.95 -5.38
C ASP A 208 -3.21 -21.16 -3.90
N LEU A 209 -4.32 -20.57 -3.45
CA LEU A 209 -4.77 -20.69 -2.06
C LEU A 209 -5.48 -22.02 -1.77
N THR A 210 -5.45 -22.42 -0.50
CA THR A 210 -6.21 -23.58 -0.03
C THR A 210 -7.70 -23.33 -0.17
N THR A 211 -8.44 -24.33 -0.65
CA THR A 211 -9.87 -24.22 -0.89
C THR A 211 -10.64 -25.03 0.15
N THR A 212 -11.67 -24.42 0.75
CA THR A 212 -12.59 -25.10 1.68
C THR A 212 -13.42 -26.18 0.96
N PRO A 213 -13.91 -27.21 1.68
CA PRO A 213 -14.90 -28.13 1.14
C PRO A 213 -16.10 -27.36 0.55
N GLY A 214 -16.42 -27.60 -0.72
CA GLY A 214 -17.48 -26.88 -1.45
C GLY A 214 -17.01 -25.65 -2.25
N GLY A 215 -15.74 -25.26 -2.17
CA GLY A 215 -15.14 -24.31 -3.13
C GLY A 215 -15.44 -22.83 -2.91
N ALA A 216 -16.33 -22.49 -1.97
CA ALA A 216 -16.84 -21.13 -1.81
C ALA A 216 -15.83 -20.15 -1.16
N VAL A 217 -14.92 -20.68 -0.34
CA VAL A 217 -13.93 -19.89 0.39
C VAL A 217 -12.52 -20.43 0.11
N ARG A 218 -11.61 -19.49 -0.12
CA ARG A 218 -10.16 -19.72 -0.29
C ARG A 218 -9.40 -19.06 0.85
N TYR A 219 -8.35 -19.70 1.33
CA TYR A 219 -7.53 -19.17 2.41
C TYR A 219 -6.06 -19.57 2.32
N GLY A 220 -5.19 -18.76 2.94
CA GLY A 220 -3.75 -19.01 3.03
C GLY A 220 -2.97 -17.78 3.47
N MET A 221 -1.70 -17.96 3.85
CA MET A 221 -0.84 -16.85 4.24
C MET A 221 -0.40 -16.01 3.04
N VAL A 222 -0.60 -14.70 3.12
CA VAL A 222 -0.21 -13.77 2.06
C VAL A 222 0.48 -12.53 2.63
N GLN A 223 1.38 -11.96 1.84
CA GLN A 223 1.81 -10.57 1.99
C GLN A 223 0.95 -9.73 1.07
N VAL A 224 0.38 -8.64 1.62
CA VAL A 224 -0.43 -7.67 0.87
C VAL A 224 0.27 -6.32 0.86
N GLU A 225 0.37 -5.74 -0.33
CA GLU A 225 0.74 -4.34 -0.59
C GLU A 225 -0.52 -3.61 -1.05
N GLY A 226 -0.88 -2.50 -0.41
CA GLY A 226 -2.11 -1.79 -0.76
C GLY A 226 -2.29 -0.44 -0.09
N ILE A 227 -3.39 0.24 -0.43
CA ILE A 227 -3.76 1.53 0.16
C ILE A 227 -4.90 1.33 1.13
N TRP A 228 -4.73 1.78 2.37
CA TRP A 228 -5.80 1.76 3.36
C TRP A 228 -6.69 2.99 3.20
N ARG A 229 -7.99 2.81 2.90
CA ARG A 229 -8.93 3.91 2.73
C ARG A 229 -10.35 3.47 3.07
N ASP A 230 -11.13 4.35 3.68
CA ASP A 230 -12.55 4.12 3.96
C ASP A 230 -12.81 2.80 4.74
N GLY A 231 -11.90 2.45 5.65
CA GLY A 231 -11.98 1.24 6.48
C GLY A 231 -11.67 -0.08 5.75
N MET A 232 -11.13 0.00 4.53
CA MET A 232 -10.73 -1.17 3.75
C MET A 232 -9.33 -1.03 3.17
N LEU A 233 -8.62 -2.14 3.08
CA LEU A 233 -7.39 -2.25 2.32
C LEU A 233 -7.72 -2.49 0.85
N THR A 234 -7.30 -1.59 -0.02
CA THR A 234 -7.33 -1.80 -1.47
C THR A 234 -6.04 -2.50 -1.89
N PRO A 235 -6.08 -3.80 -2.27
CA PRO A 235 -4.88 -4.52 -2.65
C PRO A 235 -4.38 -4.01 -4.00
N MET A 236 -3.07 -3.73 -4.05
CA MET A 236 -2.33 -3.45 -5.28
C MET A 236 -1.49 -4.68 -5.67
N GLY A 237 -0.87 -5.34 -4.68
CA GLY A 237 -0.02 -6.49 -4.92
C GLY A 237 -0.21 -7.52 -3.82
N MET A 238 -0.25 -8.79 -4.19
CA MET A 238 -0.36 -9.89 -3.23
C MET A 238 0.57 -11.03 -3.61
N ARG A 239 1.17 -11.66 -2.59
CA ARG A 239 2.09 -12.79 -2.74
C ARG A 239 1.72 -13.86 -1.74
N ASN A 240 1.70 -15.12 -2.16
CA ASN A 240 1.66 -16.24 -1.24
C ASN A 240 2.99 -16.29 -0.46
N VAL A 241 2.94 -16.44 0.86
CA VAL A 241 4.14 -16.50 1.72
C VAL A 241 4.63 -17.94 1.90
N GLU A 242 3.82 -18.93 1.54
CA GLU A 242 4.12 -20.35 1.71
C GLU A 242 4.90 -20.95 0.52
N ARG A 243 5.29 -20.14 -0.47
CA ARG A 243 6.11 -20.53 -1.63
C ARG A 243 7.43 -19.75 -1.69
#